data_AF-T2J8M8-F1
#
_entry.id   AF-T2J8M8-F1
#
_cell.length_a   1.000
_cell.length_b   1.000
_cell.length_c   1.000
_cell.angle_alpha   90.00
_cell.angle_beta   90.00
_cell.angle_gamma   90.00
#
_symmetry.space_group_name_H-M   'P 1'
#
loop_
_entity.id
_entity.type
_entity.pdbx_description
1 polymer ?
#
loop_
_entity_poly.entity_id
_entity_poly.type
_entity_poly.pdbx_seq_one_letter_code
_entity_poly.pdbx_strand_id
1 'polypeptide(L)' 'MRGFAFVEMDSDDQEQEAISTLDGAEWMGRTLKVNKAKEREPRGSFNGGGRSNY' A
#
# COMPACT_ATOMS: atom_id res chain seq x y z
N MET A 1 2.92 -14.03 -6.99
CA MET A 1 3.26 -13.69 -5.59
C MET A 1 2.97 -12.21 -5.38
N ARG A 2 2.17 -11.82 -4.39
CA ARG A 2 1.80 -10.41 -4.18
C ARG A 2 2.92 -9.76 -3.36
N GLY A 3 3.73 -8.90 -4.00
CA GLY A 3 4.90 -8.27 -3.39
C GLY A 3 4.52 -6.95 -2.71
N PHE A 4 4.00 -7.05 -1.49
CA PHE A 4 3.78 -5.91 -0.60
C PHE A 4 4.37 -6.27 0.77
N ALA A 5 4.89 -5.27 1.46
CA ALA A 5 5.41 -5.38 2.82
C ALA A 5 5.06 -4.09 3.56
N PHE A 6 4.99 -4.18 4.89
CA PHE A 6 4.96 -3.03 5.78
C PHE A 6 6.30 -3.01 6.51
N VAL A 7 6.92 -1.84 6.59
CA VAL A 7 8.17 -1.62 7.32
C VAL A 7 7.86 -0.58 8.37
N GLU A 8 8.22 -0.89 9.61
CA GLU A 8 8.14 0.04 10.73
C GLU A 8 9.49 0.75 10.85
N MET A 9 9.45 2.07 11.01
CA MET A 9 10.63 2.93 11.17
C MET A 9 10.56 3.60 12.55
N ASP A 10 11.72 3.90 13.14
CA ASP A 10 11.76 4.49 14.49
C ASP A 10 11.30 5.96 14.51
N SER A 11 11.32 6.66 13.36
CA SER A 11 10.97 8.08 13.25
C SER A 11 10.30 8.45 11.93
N ASP A 12 9.49 9.52 11.95
CA ASP A 12 8.81 10.07 10.76
C ASP A 12 9.84 10.63 9.75
N ASP A 13 10.97 11.15 10.22
CA ASP A 13 12.05 11.65 9.35
C ASP A 13 12.67 10.52 8.52
N GLN A 14 12.97 9.38 9.14
CA GLN A 14 13.46 8.19 8.44
C GLN A 14 12.42 7.63 7.45
N GLU A 15 11.13 7.73 7.78
CA GLU A 15 10.06 7.36 6.86
C GLU A 15 10.09 8.21 5.59
N GLN A 16 10.19 9.54 5.73
CA GLN A 16 10.22 10.46 4.60
C GLN A 16 11.48 10.28 3.73
N GLU A 17 12.64 10.09 4.36
CA GLU A 17 13.89 9.82 3.64
C GLU A 17 13.81 8.52 2.84
N ALA A 18 13.26 7.45 3.45
CA ALA A 18 13.06 6.17 2.78
C ALA A 18 12.08 6.28 1.60
N ILE A 19 10.96 7.00 1.77
CA ILE A 19 10.02 7.26 0.68
C ILE A 19 10.72 8.04 -0.45
N SER A 20 11.40 9.14 -0.14
CA SER A 20 12.04 9.98 -1.16
C SER A 20 13.13 9.26 -1.95
N THR A 21 13.81 8.28 -1.33
CA THR A 21 14.95 7.59 -1.94
C THR A 21 14.52 6.32 -2.68
N LEU A 22 13.51 5.61 -2.16
CA LEU A 22 13.13 4.28 -2.64
C LEU A 22 11.86 4.29 -3.50
N ASP A 23 11.02 5.32 -3.41
CA ASP A 23 9.86 5.46 -4.30
C ASP A 23 10.34 5.73 -5.73
N GLY A 24 9.92 4.87 -6.67
CA GLY A 24 10.36 4.94 -8.06
C GLY A 24 11.69 4.26 -8.35
N ALA A 25 12.41 3.76 -7.34
CA ALA A 25 13.64 3.01 -7.56
C ALA A 25 13.37 1.68 -8.27
N GLU A 26 14.28 1.27 -9.16
CA GLU A 26 14.18 -0.01 -9.84
C GLU A 26 14.85 -1.12 -9.00
N TRP A 27 14.08 -2.15 -8.66
CA TRP A 27 14.54 -3.30 -7.92
C TRP A 27 14.21 -4.59 -8.64
N MET A 28 15.23 -5.35 -9.04
CA MET A 28 15.10 -6.60 -9.79
C MET A 28 14.16 -6.47 -11.02
N GLY A 29 14.33 -5.39 -11.78
CA GLY A 29 13.52 -5.10 -12.98
C GLY A 29 12.08 -4.64 -12.68
N ARG A 30 11.81 -4.20 -11.45
CA ARG A 30 10.48 -3.74 -11.01
C ARG A 30 10.61 -2.40 -10.29
N THR A 31 9.78 -1.44 -10.67
CA THR A 31 9.68 -0.16 -9.95
C THR A 31 9.05 -0.39 -8.58
N LEU A 32 9.75 0.03 -7.53
CA LEU A 32 9.25 0.05 -6.17
C LEU A 32 8.29 1.23 -5.98
N LYS A 33 7.25 1.02 -5.19
CA LYS A 33 6.32 2.05 -4.75
C LYS A 33 6.35 2.10 -3.23
N VAL A 34 6.83 3.21 -2.67
CA VAL A 34 7.02 3.40 -1.22
C VAL A 34 6.21 4.62 -0.79
N ASN A 35 5.29 4.44 0.14
CA ASN A 35 4.35 5.47 0.56
C ASN A 35 4.08 5.35 2.06
N LYS A 36 3.67 6.45 2.70
CA LYS A 36 3.22 6.46 4.09
C LYS A 36 2.13 5.41 4.30
N ALA A 37 2.33 4.54 5.29
CA ALA A 37 1.38 3.48 5.61
C ALA A 37 0.05 4.11 6.02
N LYS A 38 -0.98 3.92 5.20
CA LYS A 38 -2.35 4.34 5.55
C LYS A 38 -3.08 3.14 6.14
N GLU A 39 -3.83 3.40 7.20
CA GLU A 39 -4.73 2.41 7.77
C GLU A 39 -5.64 1.90 6.66
N ARG A 40 -5.75 0.57 6.56
CA ARG A 40 -6.51 -0.04 5.48
C ARG A 40 -7.97 0.32 5.73
N GLU A 41 -8.52 1.22 4.90
CA GLU A 41 -9.94 1.55 5.00
C GLU A 41 -10.72 0.23 5.00
N PRO A 42 -11.67 0.06 5.95
CA PRO A 42 -12.51 -1.12 5.98
C PRO A 42 -13.10 -1.21 4.58
N ARG A 43 -12.80 -2.30 3.88
CA ARG A 43 -13.36 -2.55 2.55
C ARG A 43 -14.85 -2.43 2.74
N GLY A 44 -15.42 -1.31 2.29
CA GLY A 44 -16.84 -1.03 2.40
C GLY A 44 -17.53 -2.28 1.93
N SER A 45 -18.33 -2.85 2.84
CA SER A 45 -19.02 -4.10 2.65
C SER A 45 -19.43 -4.18 1.19
N PHE A 46 -18.83 -5.07 0.40
CA PHE A 46 -19.43 -5.49 -0.86
C PHE A 46 -20.69 -6.25 -0.44
N ASN A 47 -21.67 -5.47 0.00
CA ASN A 47 -23.02 -5.90 0.28
C ASN A 47 -23.49 -6.42 -1.07
N GLY A 48 -23.52 -7.74 -1.18
CA GLY A 48 -24.32 -8.42 -2.17
C GLY A 48 -25.74 -7.91 -2.03
N GLY A 49 -26.08 -6.90 -2.81
CA GLY A 49 -27.43 -6.37 -2.95
C GLY A 49 -28.07 -7.08 -4.13
N GLY A 50 -29.03 -7.94 -3.83
CA GLY A 50 -29.64 -8.91 -4.74
C GLY A 50 -30.03 -8.34 -6.11
N ARG A 51 -29.66 -9.09 -7.14
CA ARG A 51 -30.38 -9.10 -8.41
C ARG A 51 -31.79 -9.61 -8.12
N SER A 52 -32.69 -8.69 -7.81
CA SER A 52 -34.13 -8.91 -7.78
C SER A 52 -34.56 -9.31 -9.18
N ASN A 53 -34.73 -10.61 -9.40
CA ASN A 53 -35.53 -11.13 -10.51
C ASN A 53 -36.91 -11.46 -9.93
N TYR A 54 -37.80 -10.47 -10.03
CA TYR A 54 -39.23 -10.66 -10.14
C TYR A 54 -39.70 -9.80 -11.30
#